data_AF-A0A1C5UBY1-F1
#
_entry.id   AF-A0A1C5UBY1-F1
#
_cell.length_a   1.000
_cell.length_b   1.000
_cell.length_c   1.000
_cell.angle_alpha   90.00
_cell.angle_beta   90.00
_cell.angle_gamma   90.00
#
_symmetry.space_group_name_H-M   'P 1'
#
loop_
_entity.id
_entity.type
_entity.pdbx_description
1 polymer ?
#
loop_
_entity_poly.entity_id
_entity_poly.type
_entity_poly.pdbx_seq_one_letter_code
_entity_poly.pdbx_strand_id
1 'polypeptide(L)'
;MDITDADQDSDSGYTTNQSDIVEHARNCYQNYPTIKNNIPKEKNIYGKSMDDYAGIDNNLAKSQLDIGESSNLAQIAQTYACNFDDKKYIDYVCILSVLAQVAIDNAKRRFDIDLTGEIKRIKDDMDIKTNLYPSFWKIIKHGFNDKNINKDLKCPMNYLYDLDLMKFRNVDTTLSMCHFFVKYEMKSNIRTCRKVEEIIAKYSLKLYEINDDAENEDYLLLRKDFDDIICEIQSIKISKNYLGLFSWMIDRSFKILPGSIRNQKTISSVLNKNKSLLLKVLYNVNSANLLKCFSKNC
;
A
#
# COMPACT_ATOMS: atom_id res chain seq x y z
N MET A 1 12.69 -20.00 20.28
CA MET A 1 13.15 -18.92 19.39
C MET A 1 12.28 -17.75 19.79
N ASP A 2 12.79 -16.89 20.65
CA ASP A 2 12.02 -15.75 21.15
C ASP A 2 12.03 -14.70 20.05
N ILE A 3 11.07 -14.83 19.14
CA ILE A 3 10.74 -13.80 18.17
C ILE A 3 10.21 -12.63 19.01
N THR A 4 10.79 -11.46 18.84
CA THR A 4 10.43 -10.21 19.53
C THR A 4 8.91 -10.08 19.66
N ASP A 5 8.39 -10.24 20.89
CA ASP A 5 6.97 -10.10 21.27
C ASP A 5 5.95 -10.65 20.25
N ALA A 6 6.27 -11.77 19.60
CA ALA A 6 5.35 -12.40 18.66
C ALA A 6 4.29 -13.22 19.41
N ASP A 7 3.03 -13.03 19.04
CA ASP A 7 1.94 -13.87 19.52
C ASP A 7 1.44 -14.79 18.39
N GLN A 8 0.49 -15.68 18.70
CA GLN A 8 -0.07 -16.60 17.71
C GLN A 8 -1.40 -16.09 17.14
N ASP A 9 -1.65 -14.78 17.20
CA ASP A 9 -2.93 -14.19 16.77
C ASP A 9 -3.01 -13.98 15.25
N SER A 10 -1.86 -13.85 14.58
CA SER A 10 -1.73 -13.75 13.11
C SER A 10 -0.29 -13.62 12.61
N ASP A 11 0.71 -13.64 13.50
CA ASP A 11 2.11 -13.40 13.13
C ASP A 11 2.65 -14.44 12.14
N SER A 12 3.29 -13.96 11.08
CA SER A 12 3.91 -14.78 10.05
C SER A 12 5.43 -14.77 10.21
N GLY A 13 6.01 -15.94 10.49
CA GLY A 13 7.47 -16.11 10.60
C GLY A 13 8.12 -16.39 9.26
N TYR A 14 9.22 -15.71 8.96
CA TYR A 14 10.09 -16.10 7.85
C TYR A 14 10.90 -17.35 8.24
N THR A 15 10.68 -18.45 7.53
CA THR A 15 11.41 -19.71 7.72
C THR A 15 12.26 -20.02 6.49
N THR A 16 13.55 -20.26 6.69
CA THR A 16 14.47 -20.65 5.61
C THR A 16 15.36 -21.81 6.06
N ASN A 17 15.75 -22.65 5.09
CA ASN A 17 16.69 -23.75 5.27
C ASN A 17 18.07 -23.45 4.65
N GLN A 18 18.28 -22.24 4.13
CA GLN A 18 19.57 -21.85 3.56
C GLN A 18 20.64 -21.80 4.67
N SER A 19 21.71 -22.59 4.51
CA SER A 19 22.76 -22.78 5.52
C SER A 19 23.36 -21.47 5.99
N ASP A 20 23.67 -20.58 5.06
CA ASP A 20 24.38 -19.33 5.35
C ASP A 20 23.55 -18.41 6.25
N ILE A 21 22.24 -18.32 5.97
CA ILE A 21 21.30 -17.50 6.75
C ILE A 21 21.12 -18.10 8.15
N VAL A 22 21.00 -19.44 8.25
CA VAL A 22 20.81 -20.14 9.53
C VAL A 22 22.04 -20.00 10.42
N GLU A 23 23.24 -20.11 9.86
CA GLU A 23 24.49 -19.97 10.61
C GLU A 23 24.69 -18.53 11.09
N HIS A 24 24.42 -17.53 10.24
CA HIS A 24 24.44 -16.13 10.65
C HIS A 24 23.40 -15.81 11.72
N ALA A 25 22.17 -16.32 11.61
CA ALA A 25 21.15 -16.13 12.64
C ALA A 25 21.58 -16.73 13.99
N ARG A 26 22.21 -17.92 13.99
CA ARG A 26 22.76 -18.54 15.21
C ARG A 26 23.85 -17.67 15.84
N ASN A 27 24.76 -17.14 15.03
CA ASN A 27 25.83 -16.25 15.47
C ASN A 27 25.25 -14.97 16.11
N CYS A 28 24.27 -14.35 15.45
CA CYS A 28 23.59 -13.17 15.97
C CYS A 28 22.95 -13.41 17.33
N TYR A 29 22.27 -14.54 17.50
CA TYR A 29 21.61 -14.90 18.76
C TYR A 29 22.59 -15.11 19.92
N GLN A 30 23.78 -15.66 19.66
CA GLN A 30 24.77 -15.93 20.71
C GLN A 30 25.56 -14.67 21.10
N ASN A 31 25.86 -13.80 20.14
CA ASN A 31 26.82 -12.72 20.32
C ASN A 31 26.20 -11.33 20.48
N TYR A 32 24.93 -11.14 20.13
CA TYR A 32 24.28 -9.83 20.20
C TYR A 32 23.06 -9.87 21.12
N PRO A 33 23.03 -9.04 22.17
CA PRO A 33 21.90 -9.01 23.09
C PRO A 33 20.66 -8.39 22.42
N THR A 34 19.50 -8.93 22.74
CA THR A 34 18.21 -8.39 22.29
C THR A 34 17.81 -7.20 23.15
N ILE A 35 17.32 -6.14 22.52
CA ILE A 35 16.81 -4.96 23.21
C ILE A 35 15.43 -5.29 23.80
N LYS A 36 15.32 -5.16 25.13
CA LYS A 36 14.08 -5.42 25.87
C LYS A 36 13.49 -4.11 26.40
N ASN A 37 12.23 -3.88 26.10
CA ASN A 37 11.44 -2.81 26.70
C ASN A 37 11.16 -3.12 28.19
N ASN A 38 11.56 -2.21 29.08
CA ASN A 38 11.32 -2.29 30.52
C ASN A 38 10.52 -1.08 31.06
N ILE A 39 9.87 -0.30 30.19
CA ILE A 39 9.11 0.89 30.59
C ILE A 39 7.82 0.47 31.31
N PRO A 40 7.49 1.10 32.46
CA PRO A 40 6.27 0.78 33.19
C PRO A 40 5.01 1.19 32.41
N LYS A 41 3.92 0.48 32.69
CA LYS A 41 2.61 0.74 32.08
C LYS A 41 1.96 1.96 32.72
N GLU A 42 1.23 2.72 31.91
CA GLU A 42 0.44 3.84 32.39
C GLU A 42 -0.70 3.32 33.29
N LYS A 43 -0.93 3.98 34.43
CA LYS A 43 -1.99 3.60 35.40
C LYS A 43 -3.35 4.24 35.11
N ASN A 44 -3.43 5.13 34.12
CA ASN A 44 -4.62 5.92 33.88
C ASN A 44 -5.77 5.04 33.39
N ILE A 45 -6.89 5.13 34.11
CA ILE A 45 -8.14 4.46 33.80
C ILE A 45 -8.97 5.46 33.00
N TYR A 46 -9.07 5.26 31.69
CA TYR A 46 -9.99 6.05 30.85
C TYR A 46 -11.43 5.81 31.31
N GLY A 47 -12.21 6.89 31.39
CA GLY A 47 -13.65 6.78 31.51
C GLY A 47 -14.27 6.27 30.21
N LYS A 48 -15.54 5.85 30.26
CA LYS A 48 -16.32 5.50 29.07
C LYS A 48 -17.00 6.75 28.47
N SER A 49 -16.34 7.91 28.50
CA SER A 49 -16.86 9.15 27.93
C SER A 49 -16.48 9.27 26.45
N MET A 50 -17.28 9.98 25.66
CA MET A 50 -16.94 10.30 24.26
C MET A 50 -15.66 11.14 24.16
N ASP A 51 -15.41 12.02 25.13
CA ASP A 51 -14.18 12.83 25.17
C ASP A 51 -12.94 11.96 25.40
N ASP A 52 -13.05 10.91 26.21
CA ASP A 52 -11.97 9.95 26.46
C ASP A 52 -11.67 9.14 25.19
N TYR A 53 -12.70 8.72 24.45
CA TYR A 53 -12.52 8.06 23.16
C TYR A 53 -11.85 8.96 22.12
N ALA A 54 -12.26 10.23 22.02
CA ALA A 54 -11.62 11.20 21.12
C ALA A 54 -10.14 11.44 21.51
N GLY A 55 -9.85 11.52 22.82
CA GLY A 55 -8.48 11.61 23.31
C GLY A 55 -7.66 10.36 23.01
N ILE A 56 -8.26 9.17 23.07
CA ILE A 56 -7.58 7.92 22.70
C ILE A 56 -7.24 7.91 21.21
N ASP A 57 -8.20 8.24 20.35
CA ASP A 57 -8.05 8.19 18.90
C ASP A 57 -6.98 9.19 18.40
N ASN A 58 -7.00 10.43 18.89
CA ASN A 58 -5.99 11.43 18.55
C ASN A 58 -4.56 10.98 18.94
N ASN A 59 -4.42 10.33 20.11
CA ASN A 59 -3.14 9.79 20.55
C ASN A 59 -2.69 8.58 19.71
N LEU A 60 -3.61 7.73 19.26
CA LEU A 60 -3.32 6.61 18.35
C LEU A 60 -2.83 7.12 16.99
N ALA A 61 -3.53 8.11 16.42
CA ALA A 61 -3.12 8.76 15.18
C ALA A 61 -1.72 9.39 15.29
N LYS A 62 -1.42 10.04 16.43
CA LYS A 62 -0.09 10.60 16.70
C LYS A 62 0.99 9.52 16.80
N SER A 63 0.69 8.38 17.43
CA SER A 63 1.62 7.26 17.61
C SER A 63 2.08 6.66 16.26
N GLN A 64 1.23 6.69 15.23
CA GLN A 64 1.60 6.21 13.89
C GLN A 64 2.79 6.99 13.28
N LEU A 65 2.82 8.31 13.49
CA LEU A 65 3.92 9.16 13.03
C LEU A 65 5.19 8.88 13.84
N ASP A 66 5.04 8.70 15.16
CA ASP A 66 6.16 8.44 16.08
C ASP A 66 6.86 7.10 15.75
N ILE A 67 6.14 6.06 15.30
CA ILE A 67 6.73 4.79 14.82
C ILE A 67 7.64 5.03 13.61
N GLY A 68 7.15 5.80 12.63
CA GLY A 68 7.90 6.10 11.41
C GLY A 68 9.12 6.97 11.70
N GLU A 69 8.98 7.99 12.54
CA GLU A 69 10.07 8.91 12.87
C GLU A 69 11.15 8.21 13.72
N SER A 70 10.78 7.44 14.74
CA SER A 70 11.73 6.68 15.58
C SER A 70 12.54 5.67 14.77
N SER A 71 11.89 4.89 13.90
CA SER A 71 12.56 3.88 13.05
C SER A 71 13.55 4.52 12.08
N ASN A 72 13.14 5.62 11.43
CA ASN A 72 13.97 6.37 10.51
C ASN A 72 15.18 7.00 11.22
N LEU A 73 14.97 7.57 12.41
CA LEU A 73 16.02 8.17 13.22
C LEU A 73 17.00 7.11 13.75
N ALA A 74 16.52 5.91 14.09
CA ALA A 74 17.36 4.79 14.51
C ALA A 74 18.30 4.33 13.38
N GLN A 75 17.83 4.31 12.13
CA GLN A 75 18.68 3.97 10.98
C GLN A 75 19.79 5.02 10.73
N ILE A 76 19.49 6.31 10.96
CA ILE A 76 20.51 7.38 10.91
C ILE A 76 21.49 7.21 12.07
N ALA A 77 21.01 7.01 13.29
CA ALA A 77 21.86 6.80 14.45
C ALA A 77 22.78 5.59 14.27
N GLN A 78 22.29 4.50 13.68
CA GLN A 78 23.09 3.32 13.36
C GLN A 78 24.17 3.62 12.32
N THR A 79 23.83 4.41 11.29
CA THR A 79 24.82 4.88 10.30
C THR A 79 25.92 5.67 11.00
N TYR A 80 25.57 6.58 11.91
CA TYR A 80 26.54 7.36 12.67
C TYR A 80 27.38 6.49 13.62
N ALA A 81 26.78 5.50 14.28
CA ALA A 81 27.50 4.55 15.12
C ALA A 81 28.53 3.70 14.35
N CYS A 82 28.31 3.45 13.06
CA CYS A 82 29.28 2.76 12.20
C CYS A 82 30.43 3.66 11.72
N ASN A 83 30.26 4.98 11.77
CA ASN A 83 31.18 5.95 11.19
C ASN A 83 31.93 6.79 12.23
N PHE A 84 31.37 6.95 13.42
CA PHE A 84 31.91 7.77 14.50
C PHE A 84 32.05 6.92 15.76
N ASP A 85 33.15 7.11 16.50
CA ASP A 85 33.43 6.38 17.74
C ASP A 85 32.68 6.93 18.97
N ASP A 86 31.69 7.81 18.77
CA ASP A 86 30.90 8.35 19.87
C ASP A 86 29.81 7.34 20.31
N LYS A 87 29.91 6.92 21.56
CA LYS A 87 29.00 5.95 22.18
C LYS A 87 27.54 6.45 22.20
N LYS A 88 27.31 7.76 22.16
CA LYS A 88 25.95 8.34 22.16
C LYS A 88 25.07 7.77 21.04
N TYR A 89 25.66 7.50 19.86
CA TYR A 89 24.90 7.01 18.72
C TYR A 89 24.41 5.57 18.92
N ILE A 90 25.22 4.72 19.56
CA ILE A 90 24.82 3.35 19.92
C ILE A 90 23.70 3.39 20.95
N ASP A 91 23.81 4.25 21.96
CA ASP A 91 22.78 4.42 22.98
C ASP A 91 21.47 4.94 22.35
N TYR A 92 21.54 5.85 21.37
CA TYR A 92 20.38 6.31 20.61
C TYR A 92 19.72 5.21 19.78
N VAL A 93 20.48 4.31 19.15
CA VAL A 93 19.90 3.16 18.46
C VAL A 93 19.10 2.29 19.45
N CYS A 94 19.65 2.03 20.63
CA CYS A 94 18.97 1.25 21.67
C CYS A 94 17.70 1.95 22.15
N ILE A 95 17.76 3.24 22.49
CA ILE A 95 16.63 4.01 23.00
C ILE A 95 15.53 4.12 21.93
N LEU A 96 15.87 4.47 20.69
CA LEU A 96 14.90 4.61 19.60
C LEU A 96 14.23 3.28 19.25
N SER A 97 14.95 2.16 19.37
CA SER A 97 14.37 0.82 19.20
C SER A 97 13.33 0.51 20.27
N VAL A 98 13.58 0.89 21.54
CA VAL A 98 12.58 0.76 22.61
C VAL A 98 11.40 1.69 22.37
N LEU A 99 11.63 2.95 21.96
CA LEU A 99 10.56 3.90 21.65
C LEU A 99 9.68 3.41 20.50
N ALA A 100 10.26 2.79 19.46
CA ALA A 100 9.52 2.18 18.37
C ALA A 100 8.66 1.00 18.85
N GLN A 101 9.19 0.12 19.69
CA GLN A 101 8.43 -0.97 20.31
C GLN A 101 7.24 -0.43 21.12
N VAL A 102 7.48 0.58 21.97
CA VAL A 102 6.45 1.23 22.77
C VAL A 102 5.38 1.90 21.89
N ALA A 103 5.78 2.55 20.80
CA ALA A 103 4.85 3.20 19.88
C ALA A 103 3.95 2.20 19.15
N ILE A 104 4.45 1.00 18.81
CA ILE A 104 3.66 -0.11 18.26
C ILE A 104 2.68 -0.64 19.32
N ASP A 105 3.19 -0.91 20.53
CA ASP A 105 2.36 -1.46 21.60
C ASP A 105 1.35 -0.45 22.16
N ASN A 106 1.57 0.86 21.99
CA ASN A 106 0.62 1.91 22.35
C ASN A 106 -0.76 1.73 21.69
N ALA A 107 -0.83 1.05 20.54
CA ALA A 107 -2.10 0.66 19.93
C ALA A 107 -2.88 -0.36 20.76
N LYS A 108 -2.18 -1.20 21.53
CA LYS A 108 -2.74 -2.25 22.39
C LYS A 108 -2.82 -1.80 23.86
N ARG A 109 -1.80 -1.10 24.38
CA ARG A 109 -1.58 -0.79 25.81
C ARG A 109 -0.71 0.46 25.96
N ARG A 110 -1.03 1.34 26.92
CA ARG A 110 -0.26 2.58 27.14
C ARG A 110 0.91 2.44 28.11
N PHE A 111 1.97 3.20 27.84
CA PHE A 111 3.18 3.28 28.64
C PHE A 111 3.37 4.69 29.22
N ASP A 112 4.01 4.78 30.38
CA ASP A 112 4.28 6.03 31.08
C ASP A 112 5.52 6.73 30.50
N ILE A 113 5.41 7.23 29.26
CA ILE A 113 6.49 7.96 28.56
C ILE A 113 5.94 8.96 27.53
N ASP A 114 6.58 10.13 27.44
CA ASP A 114 6.36 11.08 26.35
C ASP A 114 7.24 10.71 25.14
N LEU A 115 6.67 9.92 24.22
CA LEU A 115 7.35 9.46 23.00
C LEU A 115 7.83 10.63 22.14
N THR A 116 6.95 11.58 21.86
CA THR A 116 7.23 12.68 20.93
C THR A 116 8.32 13.60 21.49
N GLY A 117 8.28 13.88 22.80
CA GLY A 117 9.30 14.66 23.49
C GLY A 117 10.69 14.02 23.39
N GLU A 118 10.78 12.71 23.64
CA GLU A 118 12.05 11.98 23.59
C GLU A 118 12.61 11.84 22.18
N ILE A 119 11.77 11.56 21.18
CA ILE A 119 12.18 11.52 19.78
C ILE A 119 12.75 12.88 19.36
N LYS A 120 12.08 13.98 19.73
CA LYS A 120 12.54 15.33 19.40
C LYS A 120 13.86 15.67 20.09
N ARG A 121 14.00 15.33 21.38
CA ARG A 121 15.24 15.51 22.14
C ARG A 121 16.42 14.81 21.48
N ILE A 122 16.25 13.55 21.09
CA ILE A 122 17.30 12.77 20.42
C ILE A 122 17.61 13.35 19.04
N LYS A 123 16.60 13.75 18.28
CA LYS A 123 16.76 14.36 16.95
C LYS A 123 17.58 15.66 17.00
N ASP A 124 17.33 16.49 18.01
CA ASP A 124 18.04 17.76 18.19
C ASP A 124 19.52 17.54 18.59
N ASP A 125 19.83 16.46 19.33
CA ASP A 125 21.20 16.11 19.76
C ASP A 125 22.00 15.26 18.75
N MET A 126 21.34 14.71 17.72
CA MET A 126 21.94 13.78 16.76
C MET A 126 22.88 14.46 15.73
N ASP A 127 23.07 15.78 15.78
CA ASP A 127 23.97 16.54 14.90
C ASP A 127 23.73 16.34 13.39
N ILE A 128 22.48 16.02 13.00
CA ILE A 128 22.12 15.64 11.63
C ILE A 128 22.45 16.76 10.61
N LYS A 129 22.38 18.02 11.03
CA LYS A 129 22.72 19.18 10.18
C LYS A 129 24.20 19.22 9.82
N THR A 130 25.06 18.68 10.68
CA THR A 130 26.51 18.66 10.50
C THR A 130 26.95 17.41 9.75
N ASN A 131 26.45 16.24 10.17
CA ASN A 131 26.87 14.95 9.64
C ASN A 131 26.15 14.55 8.35
N LEU A 132 25.00 15.18 8.06
CA LEU A 132 24.14 14.98 6.89
C LEU A 132 23.60 13.53 6.78
N TYR A 133 22.81 13.26 5.74
CA TYR A 133 22.09 12.00 5.58
C TYR A 133 22.88 10.98 4.73
N PRO A 134 22.72 9.67 4.97
CA PRO A 134 23.32 8.63 4.14
C PRO A 134 22.66 8.48 2.76
N SER A 135 23.35 7.87 1.81
CA SER A 135 22.90 7.68 0.42
C SER A 135 21.55 6.94 0.29
N PHE A 136 21.28 5.92 1.11
CA PHE A 136 20.01 5.17 1.06
C PHE A 136 18.77 6.03 1.36
N TRP A 137 18.94 7.19 2.01
CA TRP A 137 17.85 8.09 2.39
C TRP A 137 17.04 8.61 1.20
N LYS A 138 17.64 8.62 0.00
CA LYS A 138 16.95 8.97 -1.26
C LYS A 138 15.73 8.09 -1.56
N ILE A 139 15.74 6.84 -1.12
CA ILE A 139 14.63 5.89 -1.36
C ILE A 139 13.49 6.15 -0.38
N ILE A 140 13.83 6.41 0.88
CA ILE A 140 12.84 6.61 1.94
C ILE A 140 12.02 7.88 1.67
N LYS A 141 12.67 8.95 1.18
CA LYS A 141 12.01 10.21 0.86
C LYS A 141 12.20 10.61 -0.59
N HIS A 142 11.15 10.43 -1.40
CA HIS A 142 11.11 10.91 -2.77
C HIS A 142 11.39 12.43 -2.84
N GLY A 143 12.27 12.84 -3.75
CA GLY A 143 12.60 14.25 -3.97
C GLY A 143 13.52 14.87 -2.90
N PHE A 144 14.25 14.06 -2.14
CA PHE A 144 15.23 14.57 -1.17
C PHE A 144 16.37 15.33 -1.86
N ASN A 145 16.84 16.41 -1.24
CA ASN A 145 17.88 17.27 -1.81
C ASN A 145 19.26 16.62 -1.69
N ASP A 146 19.89 16.37 -2.84
CA ASP A 146 21.22 15.77 -2.95
C ASP A 146 22.32 16.52 -2.20
N LYS A 147 22.13 17.82 -1.91
CA LYS A 147 23.08 18.62 -1.12
C LYS A 147 23.18 18.21 0.34
N ASN A 148 22.14 17.57 0.87
CA ASN A 148 22.09 17.15 2.27
C ASN A 148 22.53 15.69 2.46
N ILE A 149 23.20 15.11 1.46
CA ILE A 149 23.64 13.72 1.48
C ILE A 149 25.15 13.69 1.59
N ASN A 150 25.63 12.91 2.56
CA ASN A 150 27.03 12.60 2.74
C ASN A 150 27.33 11.20 2.23
N LYS A 151 28.13 11.14 1.16
CA LYS A 151 28.53 9.88 0.50
C LYS A 151 29.66 9.16 1.25
N ASP A 152 30.34 9.83 2.19
CA ASP A 152 31.45 9.26 2.95
C ASP A 152 30.95 8.39 4.12
N LEU A 153 29.66 8.46 4.44
CA LEU A 153 29.02 7.60 5.44
C LEU A 153 28.94 6.15 4.94
N LYS A 154 29.51 5.22 5.71
CA LYS A 154 29.60 3.80 5.40
C LYS A 154 28.61 3.05 6.26
N CYS A 155 27.53 2.59 5.65
CA CYS A 155 26.46 1.87 6.34
C CYS A 155 26.11 0.60 5.57
N PRO A 156 25.78 -0.51 6.25
CA PRO A 156 25.27 -1.73 5.61
C PRO A 156 24.10 -1.47 4.64
N MET A 157 23.23 -0.51 4.95
CA MET A 157 22.12 -0.12 4.06
C MET A 157 22.59 0.55 2.77
N ASN A 158 23.71 1.29 2.78
CA ASN A 158 24.30 1.82 1.55
C ASN A 158 24.85 0.69 0.67
N TYR A 159 25.43 -0.35 1.28
CA TYR A 159 25.88 -1.52 0.52
C TYR A 159 24.71 -2.25 -0.16
N LEU A 160 23.61 -2.47 0.57
CA LEU A 160 22.39 -3.04 -0.01
C LEU A 160 21.80 -2.16 -1.12
N TYR A 161 21.91 -0.84 -0.99
CA TYR A 161 21.49 0.12 -2.01
C TYR A 161 22.31 0.00 -3.31
N ASP A 162 23.62 -0.22 -3.19
CA ASP A 162 24.51 -0.34 -4.34
C ASP A 162 24.42 -1.72 -5.04
N LEU A 163 23.75 -2.70 -4.43
CA LEU A 163 23.53 -4.02 -5.03
C LEU A 163 22.45 -3.96 -6.12
N ASP A 164 22.88 -4.10 -7.38
CA ASP A 164 21.95 -4.36 -8.50
C ASP A 164 21.51 -5.83 -8.46
N LEU A 165 20.41 -6.10 -7.75
CA LEU A 165 19.77 -7.40 -7.81
C LEU A 165 19.17 -7.58 -9.20
N MET A 166 19.78 -8.45 -10.01
CA MET A 166 19.22 -8.87 -11.30
C MET A 166 17.74 -9.22 -11.11
N LYS A 167 16.86 -8.42 -11.70
CA LYS A 167 15.41 -8.63 -11.61
C LYS A 167 15.12 -10.05 -12.08
N PHE A 168 14.61 -10.87 -11.17
CA PHE A 168 14.15 -12.21 -11.47
C PHE A 168 12.97 -12.07 -12.44
N ARG A 169 13.25 -12.14 -13.74
CA ARG A 169 12.22 -12.22 -14.76
C ARG A 169 11.89 -13.70 -14.89
N ASN A 170 10.63 -14.08 -14.62
CA ASN A 170 10.17 -15.40 -14.99
C ASN A 170 10.49 -15.60 -16.48
N VAL A 171 11.13 -16.73 -16.79
CA VAL A 171 11.54 -17.11 -18.15
C VAL A 171 10.29 -17.39 -19.02
N ASP A 172 9.17 -17.69 -18.37
CA ASP A 172 7.90 -17.97 -19.01
C ASP A 172 7.37 -16.76 -19.78
N THR A 173 7.12 -16.97 -21.07
CA THR A 173 6.53 -15.96 -21.93
C THR A 173 5.07 -15.75 -21.51
N THR A 174 4.74 -14.55 -21.03
CA THR A 174 3.36 -14.20 -20.72
C THR A 174 2.52 -14.27 -21.99
N LEU A 175 1.46 -15.08 -21.99
CA LEU A 175 0.49 -15.07 -23.08
C LEU A 175 -0.16 -13.69 -23.18
N SER A 176 -0.23 -13.16 -24.40
CA SER A 176 -0.90 -11.87 -24.64
C SER A 176 -2.39 -11.98 -24.30
N MET A 177 -2.98 -10.92 -23.73
CA MET A 177 -4.39 -10.85 -23.36
C MET A 177 -5.33 -11.16 -24.55
N CYS A 178 -4.88 -10.94 -25.79
CA CYS A 178 -5.60 -11.33 -27.00
C CYS A 178 -5.92 -12.83 -27.06
N HIS A 179 -5.08 -13.69 -26.46
CA HIS A 179 -5.27 -15.14 -26.45
C HIS A 179 -6.53 -15.56 -25.66
N PHE A 180 -6.91 -14.75 -24.66
CA PHE A 180 -8.03 -15.02 -23.78
C PHE A 180 -9.35 -14.38 -24.24
N PHE A 181 -9.35 -13.65 -25.36
CA PHE A 181 -10.47 -12.81 -25.77
C PHE A 181 -11.02 -13.18 -27.16
N VAL A 182 -12.34 -13.41 -27.24
CA VAL A 182 -13.05 -13.71 -28.49
C VAL A 182 -13.81 -12.48 -28.98
N LYS A 183 -13.47 -12.01 -30.19
CA LYS A 183 -14.16 -10.89 -30.84
C LYS A 183 -15.42 -11.37 -31.55
N TYR A 184 -16.54 -10.69 -31.31
CA TYR A 184 -17.77 -10.88 -32.06
C TYR A 184 -18.10 -9.64 -32.89
N GLU A 185 -18.50 -9.82 -34.15
CA GLU A 185 -18.87 -8.70 -35.03
C GLU A 185 -20.21 -8.09 -34.61
N MET A 186 -20.27 -6.75 -34.60
CA MET A 186 -21.48 -5.99 -34.30
C MET A 186 -22.06 -5.40 -35.59
N LYS A 187 -23.37 -5.58 -35.83
CA LYS A 187 -24.04 -5.02 -37.02
C LYS A 187 -24.65 -3.62 -36.85
N SER A 188 -25.15 -3.18 -35.68
CA SER A 188 -25.95 -1.91 -35.67
C SER A 188 -26.21 -1.20 -34.33
N ASN A 189 -25.30 -1.12 -33.33
CA ASN A 189 -25.69 -0.56 -32.01
C ASN A 189 -24.68 0.29 -31.21
N ILE A 190 -23.72 0.96 -31.86
CA ILE A 190 -22.71 1.83 -31.19
C ILE A 190 -23.34 2.88 -30.26
N ARG A 191 -24.52 3.44 -30.63
CA ARG A 191 -25.23 4.45 -29.82
C ARG A 191 -25.68 3.91 -28.46
N THR A 192 -26.10 2.65 -28.39
CA THR A 192 -26.51 2.03 -27.11
C THR A 192 -25.29 1.78 -26.22
N CYS A 193 -24.15 1.40 -26.79
CA CYS A 193 -22.91 1.22 -26.03
C CYS A 193 -22.45 2.53 -25.39
N ARG A 194 -22.55 3.65 -26.14
CA ARG A 194 -22.21 4.98 -25.61
C ARG A 194 -23.13 5.41 -24.46
N LYS A 195 -24.42 5.10 -24.53
CA LYS A 195 -25.35 5.36 -23.41
C LYS A 195 -24.99 4.57 -22.15
N VAL A 196 -24.61 3.30 -22.30
CA VAL A 196 -24.15 2.49 -21.15
C VAL A 196 -22.82 3.05 -20.61
N GLU A 197 -21.91 3.49 -21.49
CA GLU A 197 -20.67 4.17 -21.12
C GLU A 197 -20.94 5.48 -20.36
N GLU A 198 -21.93 6.27 -20.78
CA GLU A 198 -22.37 7.50 -20.11
C GLU A 198 -22.95 7.23 -18.71
N ILE A 199 -23.76 6.17 -18.54
CA ILE A 199 -24.31 5.79 -17.22
C ILE A 199 -23.19 5.39 -16.26
N ILE A 200 -22.23 4.57 -16.73
CA ILE A 200 -21.08 4.16 -15.91
C ILE A 200 -20.18 5.35 -15.58
N ALA A 201 -19.99 6.27 -16.52
CA ALA A 201 -19.22 7.49 -16.29
C ALA A 201 -19.90 8.43 -15.28
N LYS A 202 -21.21 8.62 -15.38
CA LYS A 202 -22.01 9.42 -14.43
C LYS A 202 -21.89 8.88 -13.01
N TYR A 203 -21.95 7.56 -12.83
CA TYR A 203 -21.72 6.95 -11.52
C TYR A 203 -20.29 7.19 -11.01
N SER A 204 -19.29 7.09 -11.90
CA SER A 204 -17.90 7.32 -11.49
C SER A 204 -17.63 8.76 -11.07
N LEU A 205 -18.24 9.74 -11.75
CA LEU A 205 -18.14 11.15 -11.38
C LEU A 205 -18.81 11.40 -10.03
N LYS A 206 -20.00 10.84 -9.79
CA LYS A 206 -20.62 10.85 -8.46
C LYS A 206 -19.67 10.28 -7.39
N LEU A 207 -19.02 9.15 -7.65
CA LEU A 207 -18.07 8.54 -6.70
C LEU A 207 -16.84 9.42 -6.44
N TYR A 208 -16.38 10.19 -7.42
CA TYR A 208 -15.26 11.13 -7.26
C TYR A 208 -15.69 12.40 -6.50
N GLU A 209 -16.83 12.99 -6.84
CA GLU A 209 -17.40 14.15 -6.15
C GLU A 209 -17.61 13.85 -4.65
N ILE A 210 -18.09 12.65 -4.32
CA ILE A 210 -18.30 12.19 -2.94
C ILE A 210 -16.98 12.02 -2.16
N ASN A 211 -15.88 11.68 -2.83
CA ASN A 211 -14.57 11.53 -2.17
C ASN A 211 -13.83 12.87 -1.95
N ASP A 212 -14.18 13.92 -2.72
CA ASP A 212 -13.58 15.25 -2.59
C ASP A 212 -14.32 16.13 -1.57
N ASP A 213 -15.62 15.90 -1.36
CA ASP A 213 -16.42 16.60 -0.34
C ASP A 213 -16.15 16.03 1.07
N ALA A 214 -15.01 16.44 1.65
CA ALA A 214 -14.53 16.04 2.98
C ALA A 214 -15.43 16.45 4.18
N GLU A 215 -16.60 17.04 3.94
CA GLU A 215 -17.52 17.53 4.99
C GLU A 215 -18.79 16.69 5.19
N ASN A 216 -19.11 15.74 4.30
CA ASN A 216 -20.28 14.87 4.47
C ASN A 216 -19.85 13.41 4.66
N GLU A 217 -19.63 13.01 5.92
CA GLU A 217 -19.49 11.60 6.33
C GLU A 217 -20.75 10.75 6.10
N ASP A 218 -21.86 11.34 5.63
CA ASP A 218 -23.20 10.77 5.75
C ASP A 218 -23.68 9.91 4.56
N TYR A 219 -22.87 9.69 3.52
CA TYR A 219 -23.27 8.81 2.40
C TYR A 219 -22.25 7.70 2.13
N LEU A 220 -22.32 6.65 2.96
CA LEU A 220 -21.95 5.30 2.55
C LEU A 220 -22.75 4.94 1.30
N LEU A 221 -22.08 4.73 0.16
CA LEU A 221 -22.71 4.20 -1.05
C LEU A 221 -23.43 2.88 -0.71
N LEU A 222 -24.76 2.94 -0.67
CA LEU A 222 -25.58 1.77 -0.38
C LEU A 222 -25.54 0.82 -1.58
N ARG A 223 -25.63 -0.47 -1.31
CA ARG A 223 -25.94 -1.52 -2.30
C ARG A 223 -27.08 -1.12 -3.26
N LYS A 224 -28.00 -0.29 -2.77
CA LYS A 224 -29.12 0.32 -3.48
C LYS A 224 -28.71 1.18 -4.68
N ASP A 225 -27.71 2.05 -4.56
CA ASP A 225 -27.25 2.88 -5.69
C ASP A 225 -26.67 2.00 -6.81
N PHE A 226 -26.05 0.89 -6.42
CA PHE A 226 -25.55 -0.11 -7.34
C PHE A 226 -26.68 -0.87 -8.04
N ASP A 227 -27.70 -1.26 -7.28
CA ASP A 227 -28.89 -1.93 -7.82
C ASP A 227 -29.68 -0.98 -8.76
N ASP A 228 -29.70 0.32 -8.48
CA ASP A 228 -30.30 1.34 -9.34
C ASP A 228 -29.56 1.48 -10.68
N ILE A 229 -28.22 1.44 -10.69
CA ILE A 229 -27.43 1.39 -11.94
C ILE A 229 -27.75 0.12 -12.74
N ILE A 230 -27.83 -1.03 -12.07
CA ILE A 230 -28.17 -2.29 -12.72
C ILE A 230 -29.57 -2.20 -13.34
N CYS A 231 -30.54 -1.62 -12.62
CA CYS A 231 -31.89 -1.37 -13.13
C CYS A 231 -31.87 -0.43 -14.35
N GLU A 232 -31.11 0.68 -14.31
CA GLU A 232 -30.98 1.60 -15.43
C GLU A 232 -30.38 0.92 -16.66
N ILE A 233 -29.33 0.11 -16.48
CA ILE A 233 -28.67 -0.62 -17.59
C ILE A 233 -29.57 -1.74 -18.13
N GLN A 234 -30.35 -2.41 -17.28
CA GLN A 234 -31.35 -3.40 -17.70
C GLN A 234 -32.56 -2.76 -18.39
N SER A 235 -32.90 -1.51 -18.04
CA SER A 235 -34.01 -0.76 -18.66
C SER A 235 -33.71 -0.36 -20.12
N ILE A 236 -32.43 -0.13 -20.42
CA ILE A 236 -31.94 -0.11 -21.80
C ILE A 236 -32.17 -1.53 -22.31
N LYS A 237 -33.06 -1.72 -23.29
CA LYS A 237 -33.41 -3.02 -23.87
C LYS A 237 -32.19 -3.74 -24.45
N ILE A 238 -31.33 -4.30 -23.60
CA ILE A 238 -30.24 -5.19 -23.95
C ILE A 238 -30.89 -6.56 -24.21
N SER A 239 -31.50 -6.72 -25.38
CA SER A 239 -31.90 -8.02 -25.94
C SER A 239 -30.83 -9.09 -25.69
N LYS A 240 -31.29 -10.31 -25.41
CA LYS A 240 -30.46 -11.46 -25.00
C LYS A 240 -29.36 -11.85 -26.01
N ASN A 241 -29.32 -11.24 -27.20
CA ASN A 241 -28.39 -11.52 -28.31
C ASN A 241 -27.21 -10.55 -28.45
N TYR A 242 -26.96 -9.66 -27.50
CA TYR A 242 -25.90 -8.64 -27.62
C TYR A 242 -24.47 -9.11 -27.28
N LEU A 243 -24.06 -10.26 -27.81
CA LEU A 243 -22.69 -10.79 -27.62
C LEU A 243 -21.61 -9.84 -28.18
N GLY A 244 -21.90 -9.17 -29.30
CA GLY A 244 -21.04 -8.13 -29.87
C GLY A 244 -20.92 -6.86 -29.03
N LEU A 245 -21.92 -6.54 -28.20
CA LEU A 245 -21.87 -5.39 -27.28
C LEU A 245 -20.88 -5.65 -26.14
N PHE A 246 -20.96 -6.83 -25.53
CA PHE A 246 -20.08 -7.25 -24.43
C PHE A 246 -18.63 -7.27 -24.91
N SER A 247 -18.37 -7.90 -26.06
CA SER A 247 -17.06 -7.92 -26.69
C SER A 247 -16.53 -6.49 -26.97
N TRP A 248 -17.36 -5.60 -27.53
CA TRP A 248 -16.95 -4.22 -27.81
C TRP A 248 -16.62 -3.40 -26.53
N MET A 249 -17.43 -3.54 -25.48
CA MET A 249 -17.20 -2.81 -24.22
C MET A 249 -15.93 -3.28 -23.52
N ILE A 250 -15.69 -4.60 -23.48
CA ILE A 250 -14.50 -5.20 -22.88
C ILE A 250 -13.24 -4.78 -23.67
N ASP A 251 -13.29 -4.82 -25.01
CA ASP A 251 -12.15 -4.39 -25.81
C ASP A 251 -11.83 -2.90 -25.62
N ARG A 252 -12.85 -2.06 -25.44
CA ARG A 252 -12.67 -0.62 -25.22
C ARG A 252 -12.15 -0.27 -23.81
N SER A 253 -12.49 -1.06 -22.79
CA SER A 253 -12.04 -0.84 -21.40
C SER A 253 -10.69 -1.50 -21.08
N PHE A 254 -10.36 -2.61 -21.75
CA PHE A 254 -9.11 -3.33 -21.54
C PHE A 254 -8.07 -3.09 -22.64
N LYS A 255 -8.47 -2.51 -23.79
CA LYS A 255 -7.62 -2.23 -24.96
C LYS A 255 -6.90 -3.49 -25.45
N ILE A 256 -7.66 -4.55 -25.71
CA ILE A 256 -7.12 -5.90 -25.95
C ILE A 256 -6.71 -6.08 -27.41
N LEU A 257 -7.56 -5.68 -28.35
CA LEU A 257 -7.34 -5.89 -29.78
C LEU A 257 -6.28 -4.93 -30.34
N PRO A 258 -5.49 -5.35 -31.36
CA PRO A 258 -4.41 -4.53 -31.93
C PRO A 258 -4.88 -3.20 -32.51
N GLY A 259 -6.13 -3.10 -32.97
CA GLY A 259 -6.74 -1.83 -33.40
C GLY A 259 -7.03 -0.86 -32.24
N SER A 260 -7.38 -1.39 -31.08
CA SER A 260 -7.65 -0.61 -29.85
C SER A 260 -6.36 -0.22 -29.12
N ILE A 261 -5.32 -1.06 -29.22
CA ILE A 261 -3.94 -0.72 -28.79
C ILE A 261 -3.37 0.44 -29.63
N ARG A 262 -3.53 0.42 -30.97
CA ARG A 262 -3.08 1.52 -31.84
C ARG A 262 -3.77 2.85 -31.55
N ASN A 263 -5.04 2.82 -31.16
CA ASN A 263 -5.85 4.00 -30.83
C ASN A 263 -5.89 4.33 -29.32
N GLN A 264 -4.93 3.83 -28.54
CA GLN A 264 -4.92 3.94 -27.08
C GLN A 264 -4.94 5.38 -26.55
N LYS A 265 -4.41 6.35 -27.32
CA LYS A 265 -4.41 7.79 -27.00
C LYS A 265 -5.72 8.51 -27.36
N THR A 266 -6.49 8.01 -28.33
CA THR A 266 -7.75 8.61 -28.78
C THR A 266 -8.98 8.01 -28.10
N ILE A 267 -8.86 6.79 -27.56
CA ILE A 267 -9.88 6.14 -26.73
C ILE A 267 -9.75 6.65 -25.29
N SER A 268 -10.24 7.86 -25.03
CA SER A 268 -10.44 8.41 -23.68
C SER A 268 -11.77 7.93 -23.10
N SER A 269 -11.94 6.62 -22.91
CA SER A 269 -13.10 6.11 -22.17
C SER A 269 -12.83 6.17 -20.67
N VAL A 270 -13.77 6.73 -19.91
CA VAL A 270 -13.81 6.68 -18.44
C VAL A 270 -13.84 5.22 -17.93
N LEU A 271 -14.30 4.30 -18.78
CA LEU A 271 -14.30 2.85 -18.55
C LEU A 271 -12.92 2.23 -18.28
N ASN A 272 -11.82 2.83 -18.74
CA ASN A 272 -10.47 2.33 -18.43
C ASN A 272 -10.16 2.38 -16.93
N LYS A 273 -10.78 3.31 -16.19
CA LYS A 273 -10.57 3.47 -14.75
C LYS A 273 -11.39 2.44 -13.94
N ASN A 274 -12.52 2.00 -14.46
CA ASN A 274 -13.53 1.20 -13.73
C ASN A 274 -13.72 -0.21 -14.31
N LYS A 275 -12.62 -0.92 -14.57
CA LYS A 275 -12.61 -2.24 -15.22
C LYS A 275 -13.37 -3.31 -14.41
N SER A 276 -13.19 -3.32 -13.09
CA SER A 276 -13.85 -4.26 -12.17
C SER A 276 -15.36 -4.05 -12.12
N LEU A 277 -15.80 -2.78 -12.05
CA LEU A 277 -17.20 -2.39 -12.06
C LEU A 277 -17.90 -2.82 -13.35
N LEU A 278 -17.26 -2.58 -14.49
CA LEU A 278 -17.79 -2.98 -15.79
C LEU A 278 -18.01 -4.49 -15.87
N LEU A 279 -17.02 -5.30 -15.47
CA LEU A 279 -17.15 -6.76 -15.47
C LEU A 279 -18.28 -7.24 -14.55
N LYS A 280 -18.42 -6.65 -13.36
CA LYS A 280 -19.49 -6.98 -12.41
C LYS A 280 -20.88 -6.65 -12.97
N VAL A 281 -21.04 -5.49 -13.59
CA VAL A 281 -22.29 -5.06 -14.23
C VAL A 281 -22.65 -6.00 -15.38
N LEU A 282 -21.70 -6.29 -16.27
CA LEU A 282 -21.92 -7.22 -17.39
C LEU A 282 -22.28 -8.63 -16.91
N TYR A 283 -21.64 -9.10 -15.83
CA TYR A 283 -21.93 -10.40 -15.22
C TYR A 283 -23.37 -10.47 -14.68
N ASN A 284 -23.82 -9.42 -13.98
CA ASN A 284 -25.18 -9.34 -13.44
C ASN A 284 -26.25 -9.22 -14.53
N VAL A 285 -25.95 -8.55 -15.65
CA VAL A 285 -26.88 -8.45 -16.78
C VAL A 285 -27.01 -9.79 -17.52
N ASN A 286 -25.90 -10.43 -17.87
CA ASN A 286 -25.91 -11.74 -18.51
C ASN A 286 -24.55 -12.45 -18.39
N SER A 287 -24.41 -13.28 -17.36
CA SER A 287 -23.20 -14.06 -17.10
C SER A 287 -22.84 -15.01 -18.25
N ALA A 288 -23.84 -15.64 -18.89
CA ALA A 288 -23.62 -16.59 -19.98
C ALA A 288 -23.03 -15.93 -21.24
N ASN A 289 -23.42 -14.69 -21.55
CA ASN A 289 -22.85 -13.95 -22.68
C ASN A 289 -21.47 -13.37 -22.37
N LEU A 290 -21.24 -12.92 -21.12
CA LEU A 290 -19.92 -12.46 -20.68
C LEU A 290 -18.88 -13.58 -20.79
N LEU A 291 -19.21 -14.78 -20.30
CA LEU A 291 -18.30 -15.93 -20.34
C LEU A 291 -17.99 -16.39 -21.76
N LYS A 292 -18.90 -16.20 -22.72
CA LYS A 292 -18.64 -16.48 -24.14
C LYS A 292 -17.64 -15.51 -24.78
N CYS A 293 -17.43 -14.32 -24.22
CA CYS A 293 -16.43 -13.37 -24.71
C CYS A 293 -14.99 -13.76 -24.33
N PHE A 294 -14.82 -14.72 -23.41
CA PHE A 294 -13.52 -15.26 -23.04
C PHE A 294 -13.30 -16.62 -23.68
N SER A 295 -12.08 -16.89 -24.14
CA SER A 295 -11.75 -18.20 -24.71
C SER A 295 -11.78 -19.26 -23.61
N LYS A 296 -12.25 -20.47 -23.93
CA LYS A 296 -12.21 -21.63 -23.01
C LYS A 296 -10.81 -22.26 -22.92
N ASN A 297 -9.76 -21.52 -23.27
CA ASN A 297 -8.39 -22.03 -23.34
C ASN A 297 -7.71 -22.09 -21.96
N CYS A 298 -8.49 -22.39 -20.91
CA CYS A 298 -7.97 -22.64 -19.56
C CYS A 298 -7.67 -24.13 -19.40
#